data_AF-C7MHX0-F1
#
_entry.id   AF-C7MHX0-F1
#
_cell.length_a   1.000
_cell.length_b   1.000
_cell.length_c   1.000
_cell.angle_alpha   90.00
_cell.angle_beta   90.00
_cell.angle_gamma   90.00
#
_symmetry.space_group_name_H-M   'P 1'
#
loop_
_entity.id
_entity.type
_entity.pdbx_description
1 polymer ?
#
loop_
_entity_poly.entity_id
_entity_poly.type
_entity_poly.pdbx_seq_one_letter_code
_entity_poly.pdbx_strand_id
1 'polypeptide(L)'
;MTRAALLPPVLLGLVILLGAQMVGLTLEHLLGLPVPGVVLGLVLLVLLGLLRPTRSVVRAAEPAAAPLLQHLQLLFVPPGVGIVLEVQTLAQNALPIALAVGGSFVLTLVVVGGLLQALLRRQDRRRGTTGSSGAPGSGPRLGLDPDAGPASGPGTGRSPA
;
A
#
# COMPACT_ATOMS: atom_id res chain seq x y z
N MET A 1 37.75 11.58 -5.14
CA MET A 1 37.35 13.01 -5.17
C MET A 1 35.88 13.16 -5.61
N THR A 2 34.94 12.48 -4.93
CA THR A 2 33.59 12.25 -5.49
C THR A 2 32.44 12.75 -4.60
N ARG A 3 32.71 13.50 -3.52
CA ARG A 3 31.70 13.82 -2.48
C ARG A 3 31.14 15.25 -2.48
N ALA A 4 31.74 16.19 -3.22
CA ALA A 4 31.31 17.60 -3.16
C ALA A 4 30.09 17.93 -4.04
N ALA A 5 29.78 17.12 -5.06
CA ALA A 5 28.68 17.38 -6.00
C ALA A 5 27.30 16.86 -5.54
N LEU A 6 27.23 16.04 -4.48
CA LEU A 6 25.98 15.46 -3.96
C LEU A 6 25.31 16.33 -2.88
N LEU A 7 26.03 17.31 -2.33
CA LEU A 7 25.56 18.16 -1.23
C LEU A 7 24.35 19.03 -1.60
N PRO A 8 24.29 19.72 -2.76
CA PRO A 8 23.16 20.63 -3.04
C PRO A 8 21.78 19.94 -3.01
N PRO A 9 21.55 18.80 -3.68
CA PRO A 9 20.24 18.15 -3.69
C PRO A 9 19.92 17.38 -2.40
N VAL A 10 20.90 16.75 -1.74
CA VAL A 10 20.67 16.02 -0.48
C VAL A 10 20.35 16.98 0.67
N LEU A 11 21.05 18.12 0.76
CA LEU A 11 20.76 19.15 1.77
C LEU A 11 19.37 19.73 1.57
N LEU A 12 19.00 20.05 0.33
CA LEU A 12 17.65 20.52 0.01
C LEU A 12 16.60 19.49 0.43
N GLY A 13 16.83 18.21 0.13
CA GLY A 13 15.93 17.15 0.52
C GLY A 13 15.82 16.98 2.04
N LEU A 14 16.93 17.10 2.77
CA LEU A 14 16.93 17.06 4.23
C LEU A 14 16.14 18.24 4.81
N VAL A 15 16.32 19.45 4.27
CA VAL A 15 15.57 20.65 4.69
C VAL A 15 14.07 20.48 4.43
N ILE A 16 13.68 19.86 3.31
CA ILE A 16 12.26 19.58 3.03
C ILE A 16 11.70 18.55 4.02
N LEU A 17 12.44 17.46 4.28
CA LEU A 17 12.03 16.43 5.23
C LEU A 17 11.91 17.00 6.66
N LEU A 18 12.94 17.72 7.14
CA LEU A 18 12.94 18.35 8.46
C LEU A 18 11.92 19.50 8.55
N GLY A 19 11.73 20.27 7.48
CA GLY A 19 10.74 21.33 7.43
C GLY A 19 9.33 20.77 7.56
N ALA A 20 9.00 19.73 6.79
CA ALA A 20 7.73 19.03 6.92
C ALA A 20 7.55 18.39 8.31
N GLN A 21 8.64 17.85 8.87
CA GLN A 21 8.66 17.31 10.23
C GLN A 21 8.36 18.37 11.29
N MET A 22 8.95 19.57 11.17
CA MET A 22 8.71 20.69 12.06
C MET A 22 7.27 21.20 11.97
N VAL A 23 6.71 21.26 10.75
CA VAL A 23 5.29 21.61 10.58
C VAL A 23 4.39 20.54 11.20
N GLY A 24 4.70 19.25 11.00
CA GLY A 24 3.96 18.14 11.60
C GLY A 24 3.99 18.16 13.13
N LEU A 25 5.15 18.44 13.72
CA LEU A 25 5.33 18.60 15.18
C LEU A 25 4.59 19.83 15.71
N THR A 26 4.61 20.93 14.96
CA THR A 26 3.85 22.14 15.32
C THR A 26 2.35 21.85 15.29
N LEU A 27 1.86 21.15 14.27
CA LEU A 27 0.46 20.74 14.15
C LEU A 27 0.04 19.78 15.27
N GLU A 28 0.88 18.80 15.62
CA GLU A 28 0.64 17.93 16.78
C GLU A 28 0.41 18.76 18.03
N HIS A 29 1.31 19.71 18.31
CA HIS A 29 1.28 20.52 19.51
C HIS A 29 0.08 21.48 19.55
N LEU A 30 -0.30 22.06 18.41
CA LEU A 30 -1.45 22.96 18.33
C LEU A 30 -2.80 22.23 18.38
N LEU A 31 -2.93 21.08 17.72
CA LEU A 31 -4.20 20.36 17.64
C LEU A 31 -4.37 19.33 18.77
N GLY A 32 -3.33 19.02 19.54
CA GLY A 32 -3.37 18.05 20.64
C GLY A 32 -3.68 16.63 20.18
N LEU A 33 -3.32 16.27 18.94
CA LEU A 33 -3.59 14.94 18.40
C LEU A 33 -2.70 13.89 19.09
N PRO A 34 -3.21 12.69 19.41
CA PRO A 34 -2.43 11.58 19.98
C PRO A 34 -1.55 10.88 18.93
N VAL A 35 -1.08 11.61 17.91
CA VAL A 35 -0.32 11.08 16.78
C VAL A 35 1.05 11.76 16.74
N PRO A 36 2.16 11.00 16.69
CA PRO A 36 3.49 11.60 16.63
C PRO A 36 3.64 12.56 15.46
N GLY A 37 4.25 13.73 15.69
CA GLY A 37 4.51 14.74 14.66
C GLY A 37 5.23 14.22 13.42
N VAL A 38 5.99 13.12 13.54
CA VAL A 38 6.64 12.43 12.40
C VAL A 38 5.64 11.87 11.40
N VAL A 39 4.57 11.25 11.90
CA VAL A 39 3.51 10.72 11.04
C VAL A 39 2.75 11.87 10.39
N LEU A 40 2.48 12.94 11.14
CA LEU A 40 1.83 14.15 10.60
C LEU A 40 2.66 14.82 9.51
N GLY A 41 3.99 14.92 9.68
CA GLY A 41 4.90 15.41 8.65
C GLY A 41 4.90 14.55 7.38
N LEU A 42 4.84 13.23 7.52
CA LEU A 42 4.69 12.30 6.38
C LEU A 42 3.36 12.49 5.66
N VAL A 43 2.25 12.60 6.40
CA VAL A 43 0.91 12.87 5.81
C VAL A 43 0.92 14.20 5.07
N LEU A 44 1.57 15.23 5.60
CA LEU A 44 1.74 16.53 4.95
C LEU A 44 2.54 16.39 3.64
N LEU A 45 3.65 15.64 3.64
CA LEU A 45 4.44 15.39 2.43
C LEU A 45 3.65 14.62 1.36
N VAL A 46 2.84 13.64 1.78
CA VAL A 46 1.95 12.90 0.86
C VAL A 46 0.93 13.85 0.25
N LEU A 47 0.26 14.66 1.07
CA LEU A 47 -0.72 15.64 0.60
C LEU A 47 -0.08 16.62 -0.40
N LEU A 48 1.10 17.15 -0.05
CA LEU A 48 1.88 18.05 -0.90
C LEU A 48 2.31 17.38 -2.22
N GLY A 49 2.57 16.08 -2.21
CA GLY A 49 2.90 15.29 -3.40
C GLY A 49 1.71 14.99 -4.32
N LEU A 50 0.50 14.95 -3.77
CA LEU A 50 -0.75 14.82 -4.54
C LEU A 50 -1.08 16.10 -5.32
N LEU A 51 -0.68 17.26 -4.80
CA LEU A 51 -0.84 18.54 -5.48
C LEU A 51 0.16 18.68 -6.64
N ARG A 52 -0.34 18.78 -7.87
CA ARG A 52 0.48 18.99 -9.10
C ARG A 52 1.58 20.06 -8.98
N PRO A 53 1.33 21.27 -8.42
CA PRO A 53 2.36 22.32 -8.38
C PRO A 53 3.50 22.01 -7.41
N THR A 54 3.27 21.20 -6.38
CA THR A 54 4.22 20.96 -5.29
C THR A 54 4.89 19.58 -5.37
N ARG A 55 4.59 18.81 -6.43
CA ARG A 55 5.22 17.52 -6.71
C ARG A 55 6.74 17.62 -6.93
N SER A 56 7.23 18.74 -7.45
CA SER A 56 8.67 19.00 -7.62
C SER A 56 9.40 19.08 -6.28
N VAL A 57 8.76 19.67 -5.26
CA VAL A 57 9.31 19.79 -3.90
C VAL A 57 9.45 18.40 -3.27
N VAL A 58 8.44 17.54 -3.40
CA VAL A 58 8.52 16.17 -2.87
C VAL A 58 9.60 15.35 -3.59
N ARG A 59 9.77 15.53 -4.90
CA ARG A 59 10.87 14.89 -5.64
C ARG A 59 12.26 15.35 -5.19
N ALA A 60 12.40 16.60 -4.76
CA ALA A 60 13.65 17.11 -4.22
C ALA A 60 14.02 16.48 -2.86
N ALA A 61 13.06 15.87 -2.14
CA ALA A 61 13.30 15.13 -0.90
C ALA A 61 13.88 13.71 -1.11
N GLU A 62 13.66 13.11 -2.28
CA GLU A 62 14.09 11.75 -2.63
C GLU A 62 15.59 11.46 -2.41
N PRO A 63 16.55 12.32 -2.83
CA PRO A 63 17.98 12.05 -2.65
C PRO A 63 18.41 12.01 -1.17
N ALA A 64 17.65 12.66 -0.28
CA ALA A 64 17.86 12.57 1.17
C ALA A 64 17.08 11.39 1.78
N ALA A 65 15.86 11.14 1.34
CA ALA A 65 15.00 10.08 1.88
C ALA A 65 15.58 8.68 1.63
N ALA A 66 16.13 8.42 0.43
CA ALA A 66 16.63 7.10 0.06
C ALA A 66 17.68 6.51 1.06
N PRO A 67 18.78 7.22 1.40
CA PRO A 67 19.75 6.69 2.37
C PRO A 67 19.18 6.61 3.80
N LEU A 68 18.29 7.52 4.18
CA LEU A 68 17.60 7.51 5.48
C LEU A 68 16.67 6.30 5.63
N LEU A 69 15.95 5.93 4.57
CA LEU A 69 15.11 4.73 4.54
C LEU A 69 15.93 3.43 4.58
N GLN A 70 17.11 3.40 3.95
CA GLN A 70 18.03 2.27 4.05
C GLN A 70 18.54 2.07 5.49
N HIS A 71 18.66 3.15 6.26
CA HIS A 71 19.12 3.14 7.65
C HIS A 71 18.00 3.52 8.63
N LEU A 72 16.75 3.19 8.31
CA LEU A 72 15.57 3.53 9.11
C LEU A 72 15.69 3.07 10.56
N GLN A 73 16.46 1.99 10.79
CA GLN A 73 16.82 1.49 12.11
C GLN A 73 17.37 2.62 13.01
N LEU A 74 18.21 3.52 12.47
CA LEU A 74 18.74 4.67 13.21
C LEU A 74 17.66 5.67 13.63
N LEU A 75 16.58 5.81 12.87
CA LEU A 75 15.45 6.69 13.20
C LEU A 75 14.51 6.09 14.25
N PHE A 76 14.49 4.76 14.39
CA PHE A 76 13.68 4.07 15.40
C PHE A 76 14.40 3.84 16.72
N VAL A 77 15.73 3.97 16.76
CA VAL A 77 16.51 3.89 18.00
C VAL A 77 16.06 4.96 19.02
N PRO A 78 15.96 6.27 18.69
CA PRO A 78 15.58 7.28 19.69
C PRO A 78 14.19 7.06 20.30
N PRO A 79 13.12 6.80 19.51
CA PRO A 79 11.82 6.43 20.06
C PRO A 79 11.87 5.15 20.91
N GLY A 80 12.65 4.15 20.49
CA GLY A 80 12.81 2.89 21.21
C GLY A 80 13.50 3.06 22.57
N VAL A 81 14.54 3.88 22.65
CA VAL A 81 15.24 4.18 23.91
C VAL A 81 14.29 4.84 24.91
N GLY A 82 13.40 5.73 24.47
CA GLY A 82 12.37 6.32 25.33
C GLY A 82 11.49 5.29 26.03
N ILE A 83 11.14 4.20 25.34
CA ILE A 83 10.35 3.10 25.91
C ILE A 83 11.18 2.30 26.93
N VAL A 84 12.45 2.06 26.63
CA VAL A 84 13.37 1.31 27.52
C VAL A 84 13.63 2.07 28.83
N LEU A 85 13.64 3.40 28.82
CA LEU A 85 13.77 4.20 30.05
C LEU A 85 12.61 3.96 31.03
N GLU A 86 11.40 3.68 30.51
CA GLU A 86 10.21 3.36 31.30
C GLU A 86 9.94 1.84 31.42
N VAL A 87 11.00 1.02 31.28
CA VAL A 87 10.85 -0.45 31.26
C VAL A 87 10.26 -1.01 32.56
N GLN A 88 10.53 -0.38 33.71
CA GLN A 88 10.02 -0.84 35.00
C GLN A 88 8.50 -0.65 35.12
N THR A 89 8.00 0.52 34.69
CA THR A 89 6.57 0.81 34.61
C THR A 89 5.85 -0.13 33.63
N LEU A 90 6.50 -0.41 32.49
CA LEU A 90 6.02 -1.38 31.50
C LEU A 90 5.99 -2.80 32.04
N ALA A 91 7.01 -3.23 32.79
CA ALA A 91 7.09 -4.58 33.34
C ALA A 91 5.98 -4.86 34.35
N GLN A 92 5.65 -3.89 35.21
CA GLN A 92 4.56 -4.01 36.18
C GLN A 92 3.18 -4.12 35.50
N ASN A 93 3.02 -3.51 34.33
CA ASN A 93 1.77 -3.48 33.56
C ASN A 93 1.84 -4.32 32.27
N ALA A 94 2.79 -5.26 32.18
CA ALA A 94 3.08 -5.97 30.94
C ALA A 94 1.87 -6.76 30.43
N LEU A 95 1.12 -7.39 31.34
CA LEU A 95 -0.06 -8.19 30.99
C LEU A 95 -1.22 -7.32 30.45
N PRO A 96 -1.66 -6.24 31.14
CA PRO A 96 -2.62 -5.28 30.60
C PRO A 96 -2.20 -4.69 29.24
N ILE A 97 -0.93 -4.29 29.09
CA ILE A 97 -0.42 -3.70 27.85
C ILE A 97 -0.44 -4.72 26.72
N ALA A 98 0.03 -5.95 26.96
CA ALA A 98 0.03 -7.01 25.95
C ALA A 98 -1.40 -7.36 25.48
N LEU A 99 -2.36 -7.41 26.40
CA LEU A 99 -3.77 -7.64 26.06
C LEU A 99 -4.37 -6.45 25.30
N ALA A 100 -4.08 -5.22 25.71
CA ALA A 100 -4.56 -4.02 25.01
C ALA A 100 -3.99 -3.93 23.59
N VAL A 101 -2.68 -4.09 23.41
CA VAL A 101 -2.01 -4.01 22.11
C VAL A 101 -2.35 -5.21 21.24
N GLY A 102 -2.19 -6.43 21.75
CA GLY A 102 -2.48 -7.65 21.00
C GLY A 102 -3.98 -7.78 20.68
N GLY A 103 -4.85 -7.48 21.65
CA GLY A 103 -6.29 -7.49 21.47
C GLY A 103 -6.75 -6.45 20.46
N SER A 104 -6.27 -5.20 20.54
CA SER A 104 -6.62 -4.16 19.55
C SER A 104 -6.09 -4.49 18.17
N PHE A 105 -4.90 -5.09 18.05
CA PHE A 105 -4.35 -5.53 16.77
C PHE A 105 -5.20 -6.62 16.12
N VAL A 106 -5.49 -7.71 16.85
CA VAL A 106 -6.33 -8.81 16.35
C VAL A 106 -7.74 -8.30 16.01
N LEU A 107 -8.33 -7.48 16.88
CA LEU A 107 -9.65 -6.90 16.65
C LEU A 107 -9.66 -6.03 15.39
N THR A 108 -8.65 -5.19 15.20
CA THR A 108 -8.53 -4.35 13.99
C THR A 108 -8.42 -5.21 12.75
N LEU A 109 -7.60 -6.27 12.76
CA LEU A 109 -7.48 -7.19 11.62
C LEU A 109 -8.80 -7.88 11.29
N VAL A 110 -9.53 -8.36 12.29
CA VAL A 110 -10.83 -9.02 12.11
C VAL A 110 -11.86 -8.05 11.55
N VAL A 111 -11.95 -6.84 12.12
CA VAL A 111 -12.92 -5.82 11.71
C VAL A 111 -12.62 -5.30 10.31
N VAL A 112 -11.38 -4.90 10.03
CA VAL A 112 -10.97 -4.38 8.71
C VAL A 112 -11.06 -5.48 7.65
N GLY A 113 -10.58 -6.69 7.95
CA GLY A 113 -10.67 -7.84 7.05
C GLY A 113 -12.11 -8.23 6.74
N GLY A 114 -12.97 -8.30 7.77
CA GLY A 114 -14.39 -8.57 7.63
C GLY A 114 -15.12 -7.48 6.83
N LEU A 115 -14.82 -6.20 7.10
CA LEU A 115 -15.39 -5.07 6.36
C LEU A 115 -14.98 -5.11 4.88
N LEU A 116 -13.70 -5.35 4.58
CA LEU A 116 -13.21 -5.48 3.21
C LEU A 116 -13.91 -6.64 2.50
N GLN A 117 -14.04 -7.80 3.15
CA GLN A 117 -14.73 -8.95 2.57
C GLN A 117 -16.22 -8.68 2.34
N ALA A 118 -16.88 -7.93 3.23
CA ALA A 118 -18.27 -7.52 3.06
C ALA A 118 -18.44 -6.56 1.87
N LEU A 119 -17.52 -5.60 1.71
CA LEU A 119 -17.53 -4.67 0.58
C LEU A 119 -17.32 -5.39 -0.75
N LEU A 120 -16.37 -6.33 -0.82
CA LEU A 120 -16.11 -7.13 -2.01
C LEU A 120 -17.33 -7.99 -2.39
N ARG A 121 -17.95 -8.69 -1.42
CA ARG A 121 -19.18 -9.47 -1.63
C ARG A 121 -20.35 -8.63 -2.13
N ARG A 122 -20.46 -7.36 -1.70
CA ARG A 122 -21.48 -6.42 -2.18
C ARG A 122 -21.24 -5.97 -3.63
N GLN A 123 -19.99 -5.84 -4.05
CA GLN A 123 -19.65 -5.49 -5.43
C GLN A 123 -19.97 -6.63 -6.41
N ASP A 124 -19.69 -7.89 -6.02
CA ASP A 124 -20.01 -9.05 -6.85
C ASP A 124 -21.52 -9.20 -7.08
N ARG A 125 -22.33 -8.97 -6.04
CA ARG A 125 -23.80 -8.97 -6.18
C ARG A 125 -24.33 -7.88 -7.11
N ARG A 126 -23.69 -6.70 -7.16
CA ARG A 126 -24.10 -5.60 -8.06
C ARG A 126 -23.67 -5.82 -9.52
N ARG A 127 -22.60 -6.57 -9.77
CA ARG A 127 -22.18 -6.93 -11.13
C ARG A 127 -23.12 -7.96 -11.77
N GLY A 128 -23.68 -8.87 -10.97
CA GLY A 128 -24.64 -9.89 -11.44
C GLY A 128 -25.96 -9.35 -11.99
N THR A 129 -26.40 -8.15 -11.58
CA THR A 129 -27.69 -7.58 -12.03
C THR A 129 -27.61 -6.79 -13.33
N THR A 130 -26.40 -6.48 -13.83
CA THR A 130 -26.21 -5.75 -15.10
C THR A 130 -25.89 -6.69 -16.26
N GLY A 131 -25.63 -7.98 -15.99
CA GLY A 131 -25.28 -8.99 -16.99
C GLY A 131 -26.44 -9.80 -17.57
N SER A 132 -27.69 -9.63 -17.09
CA SER A 132 -28.83 -10.47 -17.53
C SER A 132 -29.87 -9.75 -18.40
N SER A 133 -29.64 -8.50 -18.82
CA SER A 133 -30.59 -7.76 -19.68
C SER A 133 -30.15 -7.67 -21.15
N GLY A 134 -29.30 -8.60 -21.59
CA GLY A 134 -28.78 -8.64 -22.96
C GLY A 134 -28.56 -10.07 -23.47
N ALA A 135 -29.54 -10.95 -23.27
CA ALA A 135 -29.64 -12.18 -24.04
C ALA A 135 -30.68 -11.97 -25.15
N PRO A 136 -30.28 -11.72 -26.41
CA PRO A 136 -31.18 -11.96 -27.52
C PRO A 136 -31.33 -13.48 -27.65
N GLY A 137 -32.44 -13.99 -27.14
CA GLY A 137 -32.97 -15.25 -27.62
C GLY A 137 -33.32 -15.10 -29.09
N SER A 138 -32.54 -15.72 -29.96
CA SER A 138 -32.97 -16.19 -31.27
C SER A 138 -31.93 -17.16 -31.81
N GLY A 139 -32.08 -18.44 -31.49
CA GLY A 139 -31.45 -19.47 -32.30
C GLY A 139 -32.20 -19.59 -33.63
N PRO A 140 -31.49 -19.74 -34.76
CA PRO A 140 -32.00 -20.46 -35.91
C PRO A 140 -31.55 -21.92 -35.81
N ARG A 141 -32.53 -22.82 -35.83
CA ARG A 141 -32.30 -24.25 -36.04
C ARG A 141 -31.66 -24.45 -37.43
N LEU A 142 -30.42 -24.94 -37.46
CA LEU A 142 -29.84 -25.70 -38.58
C LEU A 142 -29.19 -26.91 -37.90
N GLY A 143 -29.86 -28.05 -37.86
CA GLY A 143 -29.86 -28.96 -39.00
C GLY A 143 -28.81 -30.03 -38.69
N LEU A 144 -29.24 -31.09 -38.01
CA LEU A 144 -28.50 -32.35 -38.04
C LEU A 144 -28.38 -32.76 -39.51
N ASP A 145 -27.16 -32.85 -40.04
CA ASP A 145 -26.85 -33.83 -41.07
C ASP A 145 -26.21 -35.03 -40.35
N PRO A 146 -26.95 -36.13 -40.12
CA PRO A 146 -26.42 -37.35 -39.51
C PRO A 146 -25.64 -38.24 -40.49
N ASP A 147 -25.17 -37.71 -41.64
CA ASP A 147 -24.68 -38.54 -42.76
C ASP A 147 -23.27 -38.19 -43.29
N ALA A 148 -22.41 -37.56 -42.48
CA ALA A 148 -20.97 -37.52 -42.77
C ALA A 148 -20.27 -38.74 -42.17
N GLY A 149 -20.46 -39.90 -42.82
CA GLY A 149 -19.82 -41.17 -42.47
C GLY A 149 -18.28 -41.13 -42.51
N PRO A 150 -17.61 -42.12 -41.89
CA PRO A 150 -16.15 -42.16 -41.76
C PRO A 150 -15.52 -42.59 -43.09
N ALA A 151 -14.99 -41.63 -43.84
CA ALA A 151 -14.08 -41.95 -44.95
C ALA A 151 -12.70 -42.34 -44.39
N SER A 152 -12.62 -43.62 -44.05
CA SER A 152 -11.41 -44.42 -43.97
C SER A 152 -10.52 -44.27 -45.20
N GLY A 153 -9.20 -44.12 -45.01
CA GLY A 153 -8.24 -44.76 -45.91
C GLY A 153 -6.88 -44.08 -46.06
N PRO A 154 -5.79 -44.86 -46.27
CA PRO A 154 -4.43 -44.51 -45.85
C PRO A 154 -3.51 -44.14 -47.03
N GLY A 155 -2.40 -43.46 -46.74
CA GLY A 155 -1.29 -43.31 -47.69
C GLY A 155 -0.17 -42.48 -47.09
N THR A 156 0.83 -43.09 -46.45
CA THR A 156 2.13 -43.41 -47.06
C THR A 156 2.79 -42.23 -47.77
N GLY A 157 3.96 -41.83 -47.27
CA GLY A 157 5.03 -41.39 -48.16
C GLY A 157 5.78 -40.12 -47.76
N ARG A 158 6.90 -40.33 -47.06
CA ARG A 158 8.22 -39.77 -47.37
C ARG A 158 8.43 -38.23 -47.32
N SER A 159 9.14 -37.83 -46.26
CA SER A 159 10.35 -36.97 -46.30
C SER A 159 11.37 -37.49 -47.36
N PRO A 160 12.41 -36.76 -47.83
CA PRO A 160 12.84 -35.37 -47.57
C PRO A 160 13.13 -34.53 -48.84
N ALA A 161 13.33 -33.22 -48.68
CA ALA A 161 14.37 -32.43 -49.34
C ALA A 161 14.58 -31.12 -48.57
#